data_AF-A0A7S3D5K1-F1
#
_entry.id   AF-A0A7S3D5K1-F1
#
_cell.length_a   1.000
_cell.length_b   1.000
_cell.length_c   1.000
_cell.angle_alpha   90.00
_cell.angle_beta   90.00
_cell.angle_gamma   90.00
#
_symmetry.space_group_name_H-M   'P 1'
#
loop_
_entity.id
_entity.type
_entity.pdbx_description
1 polymer ?
#
loop_
_entity_poly.entity_id
_entity_poly.type
_entity_poly.pdbx_seq_one_letter_code
_entity_poly.pdbx_strand_id
1 'polypeptide(L)'
;MTELSSVSALLAIYFFLAFASSSVSLDLVGRGASFPELVYLDAAFFYNLYNPDVSVTYYPTGSGSGKAAIQQDPPEVDFAGSDSLLKDSEYDAYPDLQMFPTLAGAVVPIYNIPEIAQSGITEPLVLDRIVLADIFLGAITKWNDARIVADNAHLSGILPDQNISVIVRLDKSGTTEIF
;
A
#
# COMPACT_ATOMS: atom_id res chain seq x y z
N MET A 1 38.46 -57.33 -26.32
CA MET A 1 37.16 -56.69 -26.61
C MET A 1 36.40 -56.29 -25.33
N THR A 2 37.09 -55.99 -24.23
CA THR A 2 36.47 -55.68 -22.91
C THR A 2 36.75 -54.25 -22.41
N GLU A 3 37.55 -53.47 -23.14
CA GLU A 3 37.96 -52.09 -22.76
C GLU A 3 37.08 -51.00 -23.41
N LEU A 4 36.35 -51.31 -24.49
CA LEU A 4 35.50 -50.34 -25.21
C LEU A 4 34.12 -50.14 -24.56
N SER A 5 33.68 -51.07 -23.71
CA SER A 5 32.37 -51.00 -23.02
C SER A 5 32.40 -50.09 -21.79
N SER A 6 33.55 -49.95 -21.11
CA SER A 6 33.71 -49.11 -19.91
C SER A 6 33.81 -47.62 -20.24
N VAL A 7 34.45 -47.25 -21.35
CA VAL A 7 34.57 -45.85 -21.80
C VAL A 7 33.23 -45.30 -22.29
N SER A 8 32.42 -46.13 -22.96
CA SER A 8 31.08 -45.75 -23.44
C SER A 8 30.08 -45.52 -22.31
N ALA A 9 30.19 -46.28 -21.21
CA ALA A 9 29.36 -46.11 -20.02
C ALA A 9 29.71 -44.84 -19.23
N LEU A 10 31.01 -44.48 -19.17
CA LEU A 10 31.47 -43.26 -18.51
C LEU A 10 31.05 -41.97 -19.24
N LEU A 11 31.02 -41.99 -20.57
CA LEU A 11 30.52 -40.87 -21.39
C LEU A 11 29.00 -40.66 -21.27
N ALA A 12 28.22 -41.74 -21.14
CA ALA A 12 26.77 -41.64 -20.94
C ALA A 12 26.40 -41.06 -19.56
N ILE A 13 27.20 -41.34 -18.52
CA ILE A 13 27.01 -40.80 -17.16
C ILE A 13 27.33 -39.30 -17.11
N TYR A 14 28.35 -38.83 -17.85
CA TYR A 14 28.66 -37.40 -17.94
C TYR A 14 27.60 -36.60 -18.73
N PHE A 15 26.95 -37.21 -19.73
CA PHE A 15 25.88 -36.54 -20.48
C PHE A 15 24.55 -36.47 -19.71
N PHE A 16 24.31 -37.38 -18.77
CA PHE A 16 23.10 -37.38 -17.93
C PHE A 16 23.18 -36.43 -16.73
N LEU A 17 24.37 -36.01 -16.31
CA LEU A 17 24.56 -35.05 -15.20
C LEU A 17 24.42 -33.57 -15.60
N ALA A 18 24.25 -33.25 -16.88
CA ALA A 18 24.22 -31.86 -17.37
C ALA A 18 22.80 -31.26 -17.53
N PHE A 19 21.74 -32.00 -17.22
CA PHE A 19 20.39 -31.45 -17.09
C PHE A 19 20.03 -31.25 -15.60
N ALA A 20 20.86 -30.53 -14.88
CA ALA A 20 20.37 -29.82 -13.71
C ALA A 20 19.48 -28.69 -14.27
N SER A 21 18.16 -28.84 -14.18
CA SER A 21 17.24 -27.74 -14.45
C SER A 21 17.64 -26.58 -13.53
N SER A 22 18.28 -25.56 -14.08
CA SER A 22 18.41 -24.28 -13.40
C SER A 22 17.00 -23.77 -13.19
N SER A 23 16.47 -23.85 -11.97
CA SER A 23 15.27 -23.07 -11.65
C SER A 23 15.68 -21.61 -11.74
N VAL A 24 15.06 -20.88 -12.67
CA VAL A 24 15.24 -19.44 -12.77
C VAL A 24 14.37 -18.84 -11.67
N SER A 25 15.00 -18.36 -10.61
CA SER A 25 14.31 -17.54 -9.60
C SER A 25 13.87 -16.24 -10.27
N LEU A 26 12.57 -15.92 -10.19
CA LEU A 26 12.01 -14.65 -10.61
C LEU A 26 11.87 -13.75 -9.38
N ASP A 27 12.63 -12.66 -9.36
CA ASP A 27 12.53 -11.65 -8.31
C ASP A 27 11.74 -10.46 -8.84
N LEU A 28 10.58 -10.17 -8.23
CA LEU A 28 9.74 -9.03 -8.55
C LEU A 28 9.88 -7.96 -7.46
N VAL A 29 10.14 -6.73 -7.88
CA VAL A 29 10.28 -5.57 -7.01
C VAL A 29 9.14 -4.60 -7.28
N GLY A 30 8.39 -4.28 -6.22
CA GLY A 30 7.34 -3.28 -6.24
C GLY A 30 7.60 -2.14 -5.28
N ARG A 31 7.04 -0.97 -5.58
CA ARG A 31 7.10 0.21 -4.71
C ARG A 31 5.82 1.02 -4.82
N GLY A 32 5.38 1.65 -3.74
CA GLY A 32 4.34 2.68 -3.83
C GLY A 32 3.46 2.82 -2.62
N ALA A 33 2.16 2.93 -2.84
CA ALA A 33 1.13 3.12 -1.82
C ALA A 33 1.38 2.30 -0.55
N SER A 34 1.34 2.97 0.60
CA SER A 34 1.40 2.30 1.91
C SER A 34 0.04 1.74 2.34
N PHE A 35 -1.06 2.22 1.75
CA PHE A 35 -2.40 1.75 2.03
C PHE A 35 -2.59 0.22 1.81
N PRO A 36 -2.16 -0.38 0.68
CA PRO A 36 -2.27 -1.81 0.44
C PRO A 36 -1.11 -2.65 1.02
N GLU A 37 -0.15 -2.05 1.74
CA GLU A 37 1.12 -2.70 2.11
C GLU A 37 0.93 -4.08 2.73
N LEU A 38 0.13 -4.19 3.80
CA LEU A 38 -0.05 -5.46 4.50
C LEU A 38 -0.69 -6.53 3.60
N VAL A 39 -1.61 -6.13 2.72
CA VAL A 39 -2.25 -7.06 1.77
C VAL A 39 -1.23 -7.58 0.75
N TYR A 40 -0.34 -6.72 0.27
CA TYR A 40 0.71 -7.11 -0.68
C TYR A 40 1.79 -7.97 -0.03
N LEU A 41 2.17 -7.70 1.23
CA LEU A 41 3.13 -8.53 1.96
C LEU A 41 2.56 -9.92 2.25
N ASP A 42 1.30 -10.02 2.66
CA ASP A 42 0.64 -11.32 2.85
C ASP A 42 0.53 -12.08 1.51
N ALA A 43 0.09 -11.40 0.44
CA ALA A 43 -0.01 -12.00 -0.88
C ALA A 43 1.35 -12.51 -1.38
N ALA A 44 2.42 -11.73 -1.22
CA ALA A 44 3.79 -12.12 -1.55
C ALA A 44 4.24 -13.36 -0.78
N PHE A 45 3.99 -13.39 0.54
CA PHE A 45 4.32 -14.52 1.39
C PHE A 45 3.59 -15.81 0.95
N PHE A 46 2.26 -15.74 0.79
CA PHE A 46 1.48 -16.91 0.38
C PHE A 46 1.81 -17.37 -1.03
N TYR A 47 2.10 -16.43 -1.94
CA TYR A 47 2.51 -16.76 -3.30
C TYR A 47 3.86 -17.48 -3.33
N ASN A 48 4.83 -17.05 -2.52
CA ASN A 48 6.11 -17.73 -2.41
C ASN A 48 5.99 -19.15 -1.83
N LEU A 49 5.09 -19.37 -0.85
CA LEU A 49 4.81 -20.72 -0.35
C LEU A 49 4.25 -21.65 -1.43
N TYR A 50 3.45 -21.10 -2.35
CA TYR A 50 2.88 -21.84 -3.48
C TYR A 50 3.87 -22.03 -4.63
N ASN A 51 4.67 -21.00 -4.91
CA ASN A 51 5.67 -20.97 -5.98
C ASN A 51 7.02 -20.47 -5.43
N PRO A 52 7.87 -21.37 -4.90
CA PRO A 52 9.12 -21.00 -4.24
C PRO A 52 10.14 -20.33 -5.16
N ASP A 53 10.00 -20.49 -6.48
CA ASP A 53 10.87 -19.87 -7.48
C ASP A 53 10.50 -18.40 -7.76
N VAL A 54 9.46 -17.85 -7.13
CA VAL A 54 9.09 -16.43 -7.25
C VAL A 54 9.21 -15.73 -5.91
N SER A 55 10.01 -14.67 -5.88
CA SER A 55 10.15 -13.75 -4.76
C SER A 55 9.48 -12.41 -5.10
N VAL A 56 8.73 -11.83 -4.16
CA VAL A 56 8.11 -10.51 -4.33
C VAL A 56 8.53 -9.62 -3.17
N THR A 57 9.18 -8.51 -3.48
CA THR A 57 9.54 -7.46 -2.52
C THR A 57 8.69 -6.23 -2.76
N TYR A 58 8.10 -5.64 -1.71
CA TYR A 58 7.30 -4.42 -1.82
C TYR A 58 7.80 -3.32 -0.87
N TYR A 59 8.04 -2.12 -1.42
CA TYR A 59 8.48 -0.95 -0.66
C TYR A 59 7.34 0.09 -0.50
N PRO A 60 6.80 0.30 0.71
CA PRO A 60 5.65 1.17 0.97
C PRO A 60 6.04 2.66 1.10
N THR A 61 6.47 3.29 0.00
CA THR A 61 7.01 4.66 0.00
C THR A 61 6.03 5.75 -0.45
N GLY A 62 4.74 5.43 -0.58
CA GLY A 62 3.69 6.34 -1.03
C GLY A 62 3.40 6.28 -2.54
N SER A 63 2.16 6.58 -2.91
CA SER A 63 1.67 6.46 -4.31
C SER A 63 2.50 7.25 -5.30
N GLY A 64 2.88 8.49 -4.94
CA GLY A 64 3.70 9.34 -5.82
C GLY A 64 5.10 8.76 -6.06
N SER A 65 5.68 8.07 -5.08
CA SER A 65 6.97 7.40 -5.22
C SER A 65 6.87 6.16 -6.12
N GLY A 66 5.79 5.39 -6.00
CA GLY A 66 5.52 4.25 -6.89
C GLY A 66 5.35 4.68 -8.35
N LYS A 67 4.50 5.68 -8.61
CA LYS A 67 4.31 6.25 -9.96
C LYS A 67 5.63 6.74 -10.55
N ALA A 68 6.41 7.50 -9.79
CA ALA A 68 7.71 7.98 -10.27
C ALA A 68 8.70 6.85 -10.60
N ALA A 69 8.71 5.76 -9.82
CA ALA A 69 9.64 4.65 -10.00
C ALA A 69 9.30 3.75 -11.21
N ILE A 70 8.01 3.52 -11.48
CA ILE A 70 7.59 2.72 -12.65
C ILE A 70 7.69 3.53 -13.95
N GLN A 71 7.63 4.86 -13.87
CA GLN A 71 7.77 5.80 -14.98
C GLN A 71 9.23 6.26 -15.16
N GLN A 72 10.18 5.33 -15.14
CA GLN A 72 11.58 5.56 -15.53
C GLN A 72 11.90 4.75 -16.79
N ASP A 73 12.95 5.14 -17.52
CA ASP A 73 13.45 4.39 -18.68
C ASP A 73 14.94 4.04 -18.47
N PRO A 74 15.27 2.80 -18.04
CA PRO A 74 14.34 1.70 -17.71
C PRO A 74 13.63 1.89 -16.36
N PRO A 75 12.50 1.21 -16.11
CA PRO A 75 11.80 1.26 -14.82
C PRO A 75 12.68 0.84 -13.64
N GLU A 76 12.54 1.51 -12.49
CA GLU A 76 13.25 1.12 -11.25
C GLU A 76 12.63 -0.11 -10.57
N VAL A 77 11.37 -0.41 -10.90
CA VAL A 77 10.55 -1.44 -10.28
C VAL A 77 9.74 -2.17 -11.36
N ASP A 78 9.35 -3.41 -11.09
CA ASP A 78 8.53 -4.23 -11.98
C ASP A 78 7.04 -3.85 -11.91
N PHE A 79 6.60 -3.36 -10.75
CA PHE A 79 5.23 -2.87 -10.55
C PHE A 79 5.17 -1.75 -9.53
N ALA A 80 4.09 -0.96 -9.58
CA ALA A 80 3.84 0.11 -8.61
C ALA A 80 2.45 0.00 -7.99
N GLY A 81 2.38 0.29 -6.69
CA GLY A 81 1.11 0.50 -5.98
C GLY A 81 0.72 1.98 -5.98
N SER A 82 -0.53 2.30 -6.32
CA SER A 82 -1.04 3.68 -6.23
C SER A 82 -2.52 3.70 -5.85
N ASP A 83 -2.86 4.57 -4.91
CA ASP A 83 -4.26 4.91 -4.54
C ASP A 83 -4.73 6.16 -5.30
N SER A 84 -3.84 6.81 -6.05
CA SER A 84 -4.13 7.93 -6.95
C SER A 84 -4.09 7.46 -8.40
N LEU A 85 -5.07 7.88 -9.21
CA LEU A 85 -5.10 7.50 -10.61
C LEU A 85 -3.90 8.08 -11.37
N LEU A 86 -3.53 7.40 -12.46
CA LEU A 86 -2.68 7.98 -13.49
C LEU A 86 -3.49 9.01 -14.29
N LYS A 87 -2.85 10.12 -14.64
CA LYS A 87 -3.36 11.14 -15.55
C LYS A 87 -3.18 10.69 -17.00
N ASP A 88 -3.98 11.22 -17.91
CA ASP A 88 -3.83 10.94 -19.35
C ASP A 88 -2.41 11.24 -19.86
N SER A 89 -1.81 12.34 -19.40
CA SER A 89 -0.42 12.68 -19.72
C SER A 89 0.62 11.66 -19.23
N GLU A 90 0.30 10.93 -18.16
CA GLU A 90 1.18 9.85 -17.65
C GLU A 90 1.10 8.61 -18.55
N TYR A 91 -0.08 8.29 -19.09
CA TYR A 91 -0.25 7.23 -20.10
C TYR A 91 0.37 7.61 -21.45
N ASP A 92 0.22 8.86 -21.89
CA ASP A 92 0.81 9.35 -23.14
C ASP A 92 2.34 9.25 -23.13
N ALA A 93 2.96 9.51 -21.97
CA ALA A 93 4.41 9.44 -21.81
C ALA A 93 4.93 7.99 -21.70
N TYR A 94 4.10 7.05 -21.23
CA TYR A 94 4.46 5.65 -21.00
C TYR A 94 3.36 4.74 -21.57
N PRO A 95 3.33 4.51 -22.89
CA PRO A 95 2.21 3.84 -23.56
C PRO A 95 2.01 2.37 -23.17
N ASP A 96 3.06 1.73 -22.64
CA ASP A 96 3.01 0.34 -22.14
C ASP A 96 2.61 0.25 -20.66
N LEU A 97 2.41 1.38 -19.97
CA LEU A 97 2.00 1.42 -18.57
C LEU A 97 0.48 1.25 -18.45
N GLN A 98 0.03 0.31 -17.63
CA GLN A 98 -1.39 0.11 -17.34
C GLN A 98 -1.65 0.02 -15.83
N MET A 99 -2.70 0.71 -15.37
CA MET A 99 -3.22 0.57 -14.01
C MET A 99 -4.46 -0.33 -14.00
N PHE A 100 -4.55 -1.21 -13.01
CA PHE A 100 -5.73 -2.04 -12.75
C PHE A 100 -6.03 -2.07 -11.24
N PRO A 101 -7.31 -2.20 -10.84
CA PRO A 101 -7.67 -2.26 -9.43
C PRO A 101 -7.26 -3.60 -8.81
N THR A 102 -6.63 -3.57 -7.64
CA THR A 102 -6.24 -4.76 -6.87
C THR A 102 -7.11 -4.99 -5.64
N LEU A 103 -7.53 -3.91 -4.97
CA LEU A 103 -8.39 -3.96 -3.79
C LEU A 103 -9.20 -2.66 -3.63
N ALA A 104 -10.22 -2.70 -2.78
CA ALA A 104 -10.96 -1.52 -2.34
C ALA A 104 -10.95 -1.47 -0.80
N GLY A 105 -10.81 -0.27 -0.24
CA GLY A 105 -10.87 -0.06 1.20
C GLY A 105 -11.29 1.37 1.53
N ALA A 106 -11.78 1.56 2.76
CA ALA A 106 -12.24 2.87 3.24
C ALA A 106 -11.09 3.64 3.89
N VAL A 107 -11.05 4.96 3.63
CA VAL A 107 -10.24 5.91 4.38
C VAL A 107 -11.13 6.57 5.43
N VAL A 108 -10.70 6.59 6.68
CA VAL A 108 -11.48 7.15 7.79
C VAL A 108 -10.65 8.21 8.55
N PRO A 109 -11.27 9.30 9.02
CA PRO A 109 -10.61 10.18 9.97
C PRO A 109 -10.40 9.42 11.29
N ILE A 110 -9.25 9.65 11.91
CA ILE A 110 -8.96 9.20 13.27
C ILE A 110 -8.78 10.41 14.16
N TYR A 111 -9.17 10.28 15.43
CA TYR A 111 -9.07 11.33 16.42
C TYR A 111 -8.50 10.78 17.73
N ASN A 112 -7.90 11.66 18.52
CA ASN A 112 -7.43 11.34 19.87
C ASN A 112 -8.07 12.32 20.86
N ILE A 113 -9.12 11.85 21.54
CA ILE A 113 -9.84 12.58 22.58
C ILE A 113 -9.94 11.64 23.79
N PRO A 114 -8.97 11.69 24.72
CA PRO A 114 -8.93 10.77 25.87
C PRO A 114 -10.21 10.78 26.70
N GLU A 115 -10.91 11.92 26.77
CA GLU A 115 -12.17 12.10 27.48
C GLU A 115 -13.27 11.17 26.92
N ILE A 116 -13.34 10.99 25.60
CA ILE A 116 -14.26 10.03 24.98
C ILE A 116 -13.87 8.61 25.38
N ALA A 117 -12.59 8.24 25.28
CA ALA A 117 -12.11 6.91 25.62
C ALA A 117 -12.36 6.53 27.09
N GLN A 118 -12.30 7.52 28.00
CA GLN A 118 -12.52 7.33 29.44
C GLN A 118 -14.00 7.38 29.83
N SER A 119 -14.87 7.93 28.98
CA SER A 119 -16.31 8.06 29.27
C SER A 119 -17.06 6.73 29.32
N GLY A 120 -16.50 5.67 28.72
CA GLY A 120 -17.19 4.38 28.55
C GLY A 120 -18.24 4.36 27.43
N ILE A 121 -18.41 5.46 26.70
CA ILE A 121 -19.29 5.58 25.53
C ILE A 121 -18.63 4.83 24.36
N THR A 122 -19.42 4.02 23.65
CA THR A 122 -18.93 3.18 22.54
C THR A 122 -19.32 3.72 21.18
N GLU A 123 -20.31 4.60 21.12
CA GLU A 123 -20.71 5.32 19.92
C GLU A 123 -19.58 6.28 19.47
N PRO A 124 -19.16 6.23 18.20
CA PRO A 124 -18.06 7.05 17.71
C PRO A 124 -18.44 8.53 17.62
N LEU A 125 -17.42 9.39 17.55
CA LEU A 125 -17.59 10.77 17.13
C LEU A 125 -18.03 10.79 15.65
N VAL A 126 -19.12 11.48 15.39
CA VAL A 126 -19.63 11.75 14.05
C VAL A 126 -19.13 13.11 13.60
N LEU A 127 -18.51 13.17 12.42
CA LEU A 127 -18.14 14.42 11.78
C LEU A 127 -18.82 14.45 10.42
N ASP A 128 -19.70 15.43 10.21
CA ASP A 128 -20.22 15.70 8.88
C ASP A 128 -19.08 16.17 7.94
N ARG A 129 -19.30 16.03 6.63
CA ARG A 129 -18.29 16.35 5.62
C ARG A 129 -17.83 17.82 5.66
N ILE A 130 -18.75 18.74 5.93
CA ILE A 130 -18.46 20.18 5.98
C ILE A 130 -17.71 20.51 7.27
N VAL A 131 -18.13 19.97 8.42
CA VAL A 131 -17.39 20.11 9.69
C VAL A 131 -15.98 19.54 9.55
N LEU A 132 -15.82 18.37 8.94
CA LEU A 132 -14.49 17.79 8.72
C LEU A 132 -13.62 18.69 7.82
N ALA A 133 -14.17 19.21 6.72
CA ALA A 133 -13.45 20.15 5.86
C ALA A 133 -13.06 21.43 6.61
N ASP A 134 -13.97 22.00 7.40
CA ASP A 134 -13.72 23.21 8.17
C ASP A 134 -12.69 23.01 9.29
N ILE A 135 -12.58 21.80 9.85
CA ILE A 135 -11.47 21.44 10.75
C ILE A 135 -10.13 21.55 10.01
N PHE A 136 -10.03 20.94 8.82
CA PHE A 136 -8.79 20.95 8.02
C PHE A 136 -8.45 22.33 7.45
N LEU A 137 -9.45 23.19 7.22
CA LEU A 137 -9.27 24.59 6.83
C LEU A 137 -8.98 25.52 8.02
N GLY A 138 -9.06 25.03 9.26
CA GLY A 138 -8.85 25.81 10.48
C GLY A 138 -10.00 26.75 10.85
N ALA A 139 -11.18 26.56 10.26
CA ALA A 139 -12.40 27.30 10.60
C ALA A 139 -13.06 26.73 11.87
N ILE A 140 -12.96 25.42 12.10
CA ILE A 140 -13.29 24.78 13.39
C ILE A 140 -11.97 24.45 14.07
N THR A 141 -11.74 25.06 15.22
CA THR A 141 -10.46 24.95 15.92
C THR A 141 -10.54 24.21 17.25
N LYS A 142 -11.74 23.85 17.73
CA LYS A 142 -11.93 23.21 19.03
C LYS A 142 -12.91 22.04 18.98
N TRP A 143 -12.68 21.04 19.82
CA TRP A 143 -13.52 19.82 19.88
C TRP A 143 -14.93 20.05 20.40
N ASN A 144 -15.13 21.06 21.26
CA ASN A 144 -16.45 21.45 21.76
C ASN A 144 -17.18 22.46 20.86
N ASP A 145 -16.76 22.64 19.61
CA ASP A 145 -17.47 23.50 18.66
C ASP A 145 -18.94 23.09 18.57
N ALA A 146 -19.84 24.09 18.56
CA ALA A 146 -21.27 23.85 18.59
C ALA A 146 -21.77 22.96 17.43
N ARG A 147 -21.08 23.00 16.28
CA ARG A 147 -21.41 22.15 15.12
C ARG A 147 -21.01 20.70 15.35
N ILE A 148 -19.84 20.45 15.97
CA ILE A 148 -19.45 19.09 16.38
C ILE A 148 -20.43 18.58 17.44
N VAL A 149 -20.78 19.39 18.44
CA VAL A 149 -21.71 19.00 19.51
C VAL A 149 -23.11 18.69 18.96
N ALA A 150 -23.59 19.44 17.96
CA ALA A 150 -24.91 19.24 17.37
C ALA A 150 -25.09 17.82 16.79
N ASP A 151 -24.04 17.28 16.16
CA ASP A 151 -24.05 15.93 15.60
C ASP A 151 -23.72 14.84 16.63
N ASN A 152 -23.31 15.24 17.85
CA ASN A 152 -22.80 14.35 18.88
C ASN A 152 -23.42 14.65 20.24
N ALA A 153 -24.76 14.69 20.31
CA ALA A 153 -25.48 14.93 21.55
C ALA A 153 -25.10 13.93 22.68
N HIS A 154 -24.74 12.70 22.32
CA HIS A 154 -24.23 11.69 23.26
C HIS A 154 -22.87 12.06 23.88
N LEU A 155 -22.11 12.99 23.29
CA LEU A 155 -20.79 13.43 23.74
C LEU A 155 -20.77 14.87 24.26
N SER A 156 -21.90 15.58 24.34
CA SER A 156 -21.91 17.02 24.60
C SER A 156 -21.25 17.46 25.91
N GLY A 157 -21.28 16.61 26.94
CA GLY A 157 -20.62 16.84 28.23
C GLY A 157 -19.20 16.26 28.33
N ILE A 158 -18.73 15.61 27.27
CA ILE A 158 -17.45 14.89 27.20
C ILE A 158 -16.45 15.61 26.29
N LEU A 159 -16.93 16.28 25.23
CA LEU A 159 -16.07 16.98 24.28
C LEU A 159 -15.30 18.12 24.97
N PRO A 160 -13.96 18.12 24.95
CA PRO A 160 -13.15 19.07 25.70
C PRO A 160 -13.07 20.43 25.00
N ASP A 161 -12.85 21.50 25.79
CA ASP A 161 -12.47 22.83 25.29
C ASP A 161 -10.97 22.86 24.88
N GLN A 162 -10.56 21.93 24.03
CA GLN A 162 -9.19 21.78 23.55
C GLN A 162 -9.09 22.13 22.07
N ASN A 163 -7.96 22.72 21.68
CA ASN A 163 -7.67 22.99 20.28
C ASN A 163 -7.51 21.69 19.49
N ILE A 164 -8.03 21.67 18.27
CA ILE A 164 -7.83 20.59 17.31
C ILE A 164 -6.46 20.78 16.65
N SER A 165 -5.61 19.76 16.76
CA SER A 165 -4.35 19.67 16.01
C SER A 165 -4.56 18.77 14.79
N VAL A 166 -4.58 19.37 13.61
CA VAL A 166 -4.71 18.63 12.34
C VAL A 166 -3.38 17.99 11.98
N ILE A 167 -3.40 16.69 11.68
CA ILE A 167 -2.25 15.91 11.22
C ILE A 167 -2.50 15.48 9.78
N VAL A 168 -1.54 15.73 8.90
CA VAL A 168 -1.60 15.36 7.48
C VAL A 168 -0.35 14.58 7.09
N ARG A 169 -0.44 13.86 5.97
CA ARG A 169 0.73 13.21 5.36
C ARG A 169 1.67 14.26 4.79
N LEU A 170 2.97 14.08 5.04
CA LEU A 170 4.03 14.95 4.50
C LEU A 170 4.47 14.51 3.10
N ASP A 171 4.43 13.21 2.83
CA ASP A 171 4.83 12.59 1.57
C ASP A 171 3.69 12.58 0.54
N LYS A 172 4.04 12.32 -0.73
CA LYS A 172 3.07 12.24 -1.84
C LYS A 172 2.20 10.99 -1.72
N SER A 173 1.11 11.13 -0.98
CA SER A 173 0.20 10.07 -0.58
C SER A 173 -1.05 10.02 -1.45
N GLY A 174 -1.43 8.83 -1.92
CA GLY A 174 -2.71 8.62 -2.59
C GLY A 174 -3.89 8.72 -1.62
N THR A 175 -3.69 8.36 -0.34
CA THR A 175 -4.69 8.60 0.72
C THR A 175 -5.01 10.08 0.89
N THR A 176 -4.04 10.98 0.63
CA THR A 176 -4.29 12.44 0.64
C THR A 176 -5.12 12.89 -0.56
N GLU A 177 -5.00 12.23 -1.71
CA GLU A 177 -5.84 12.52 -2.88
C GLU A 177 -7.29 12.05 -2.66
N ILE A 178 -7.47 10.94 -1.93
CA ILE A 178 -8.79 10.38 -1.60
C ILE A 178 -9.53 11.23 -0.55
N PHE A 179 -8.79 11.80 0.41
CA PHE A 179 -9.32 12.47 1.60
C PHE A 179 -9.70 13.94 1.34
#